data_AF-A0A838QPR4-F1
#
_entry.id   AF-A0A838QPR4-F1
#
_cell.length_a   1.000
_cell.length_b   1.000
_cell.length_c   1.000
_cell.angle_alpha   90.00
_cell.angle_beta   90.00
_cell.angle_gamma   90.00
#
_symmetry.space_group_name_H-M   'P 1'
#
loop_
_entity.id
_entity.type
_entity.pdbx_description
1 polymer ?
#
loop_
_entity_poly.entity_id
_entity_poly.type
_entity_poly.pdbx_seq_one_letter_code
_entity_poly.pdbx_strand_id
1 'polypeptide(L)'
;PSGYVPRDAVIDLAAEAGLDVVRRSNERIATIEGAASTRRWLSGVDVFHLEKEGNNIRMRGVSRVIPQRKQDDEYARVRAAGYRSPLFRRQRILNVLEDRPWWSGFARVCSTTPDEMTIRHHQFQHDCKAAFTEVEMKQDTADENQTLEHLLYRRVQAYVLGKTERKYDLSWSKVKGNQAQEKEYGAKKEKVAREAFLAVRSRTGADFVAYFTSTICSVPHHVTEDKYLAIARALMDPNEVERVRSLTLLALSAIA
;
A
#
# COMPACT_ATOMS: atom_id res chain seq x y z
N PRO A 1 2.37 -27.77 -2.39
CA PRO A 1 3.62 -28.13 -1.68
C PRO A 1 3.40 -28.14 -0.16
N SER A 2 3.34 -29.34 0.44
CA SER A 2 3.24 -29.53 1.89
C SER A 2 4.64 -29.57 2.50
N GLY A 3 5.16 -28.40 2.87
CA GLY A 3 6.42 -28.24 3.58
C GLY A 3 6.53 -26.81 4.11
N TYR A 4 7.14 -26.64 5.29
CA TYR A 4 7.41 -25.31 5.83
C TYR A 4 8.38 -24.58 4.90
N VAL A 5 7.91 -23.52 4.25
CA VAL A 5 8.76 -22.61 3.48
C VAL A 5 9.03 -21.40 4.37
N PRO A 6 10.30 -21.13 4.74
CA PRO A 6 10.64 -19.92 5.46
C PRO A 6 10.05 -18.71 4.74
N ARG A 7 9.46 -17.78 5.49
CA ARG A 7 8.82 -16.60 4.89
C ARG A 7 9.75 -15.84 3.96
N ASP A 8 11.05 -15.84 4.28
CA ASP A 8 12.05 -15.17 3.47
C ASP A 8 12.33 -15.82 2.13
N ALA A 9 12.00 -17.10 1.95
CA ALA A 9 12.16 -17.82 0.70
C ALA A 9 10.99 -17.61 -0.28
N VAL A 10 9.93 -16.90 0.13
CA VAL A 10 8.79 -16.61 -0.75
C VAL A 10 9.16 -15.47 -1.70
N ILE A 11 8.98 -15.73 -3.00
CA ILE A 11 9.16 -14.80 -4.11
C ILE A 11 7.78 -14.54 -4.73
N ASP A 12 7.29 -13.30 -4.66
CA ASP A 12 5.96 -12.90 -5.14
C ASP A 12 5.96 -12.54 -6.64
N LEU A 13 7.14 -12.19 -7.19
CA LEU A 13 7.39 -11.88 -8.60
C LEU A 13 8.68 -12.55 -9.07
N ALA A 14 8.70 -13.15 -10.26
CA ALA A 14 9.94 -13.73 -10.79
C ALA A 14 11.11 -12.72 -10.76
N ALA A 15 10.89 -11.49 -11.22
CA ALA A 15 11.90 -10.43 -11.20
C ALA A 15 12.41 -10.05 -9.79
N GLU A 16 11.64 -10.31 -8.73
CA GLU A 16 12.11 -10.11 -7.34
C GLU A 16 13.33 -10.98 -7.03
N ALA A 17 13.43 -12.18 -7.61
CA ALA A 17 14.60 -13.04 -7.44
C ALA A 17 15.89 -12.33 -7.90
N GLY A 18 15.78 -11.46 -8.92
CA GLY A 18 16.89 -10.62 -9.36
C GLY A 18 17.31 -9.62 -8.27
N LEU A 19 16.35 -8.90 -7.67
CA LEU A 19 16.60 -7.97 -6.56
C LEU A 19 17.23 -8.68 -5.35
N ASP A 20 16.75 -9.89 -5.00
CA ASP A 20 17.30 -10.63 -3.87
C ASP A 20 18.76 -11.06 -4.11
N VAL A 21 19.10 -11.47 -5.33
CA VAL A 21 20.49 -11.77 -5.71
C VAL A 21 21.37 -10.52 -5.63
N VAL A 22 20.91 -9.38 -6.15
CA VAL A 22 21.65 -8.11 -6.10
C VAL A 22 21.87 -7.69 -4.65
N ARG A 23 20.83 -7.68 -3.82
CA ARG A 23 20.90 -7.32 -2.40
C ARG A 23 21.93 -8.16 -1.65
N ARG A 24 21.85 -9.49 -1.76
CA ARG A 24 22.79 -10.40 -1.10
C ARG A 24 24.22 -10.24 -1.60
N SER A 25 24.39 -9.98 -2.90
CA SER A 25 25.71 -9.69 -3.48
C SER A 25 26.30 -8.41 -2.89
N ASN A 26 25.49 -7.36 -2.76
CA ASN A 26 25.89 -6.10 -2.14
C ASN A 26 26.26 -6.27 -0.67
N GLU A 27 25.46 -7.02 0.11
CA GLU A 27 25.76 -7.33 1.52
C GLU A 27 27.09 -8.08 1.66
N ARG A 28 27.34 -9.04 0.76
CA ARG A 28 28.58 -9.82 0.79
C ARG A 28 29.79 -8.97 0.42
N ILE A 29 29.70 -8.16 -0.64
CA ILE A 29 30.78 -7.24 -1.04
C ILE A 29 31.03 -6.22 0.08
N ALA A 30 29.97 -5.68 0.71
CA ALA A 30 30.10 -4.75 1.82
C ALA A 30 30.89 -5.34 3.01
N THR A 31 30.76 -6.64 3.25
CA THR A 31 31.51 -7.35 4.30
C THR A 31 33.00 -7.48 3.97
N ILE A 32 33.36 -7.55 2.68
CA ILE A 32 34.74 -7.80 2.22
C ILE A 32 35.49 -6.49 1.93
N GLU A 33 34.85 -5.56 1.23
CA GLU A 33 35.46 -4.34 0.66
C GLU A 33 34.93 -3.05 1.30
N GLY A 34 34.06 -3.14 2.31
CA GLY A 34 33.35 -1.98 2.86
C GLY A 34 32.29 -1.43 1.89
N ALA A 35 31.83 -0.19 2.09
CA ALA A 35 30.72 0.41 1.32
C ALA A 35 31.07 0.79 -0.15
N ALA A 36 32.02 0.09 -0.78
CA ALA A 36 32.45 0.29 -2.15
C ALA A 36 31.34 -0.04 -3.17
N SER A 37 31.41 0.58 -4.35
CA SER A 37 30.41 0.37 -5.40
C SER A 37 30.53 -1.02 -6.03
N THR A 38 29.43 -1.78 -6.03
CA THR A 38 29.34 -3.14 -6.60
C THR A 38 29.19 -3.16 -8.12
N ARG A 39 28.94 -2.00 -8.76
CA ARG A 39 28.73 -1.88 -10.20
C ARG A 39 29.93 -2.35 -11.03
N ARG A 40 31.14 -2.38 -10.45
CA ARG A 40 32.34 -2.93 -11.10
C ARG A 40 32.30 -4.45 -11.27
N TRP A 41 31.47 -5.14 -10.49
CA TRP A 41 31.46 -6.60 -10.40
C TRP A 41 30.13 -7.23 -10.85
N LEU A 42 29.01 -6.52 -10.74
CA LEU A 42 27.68 -6.98 -11.14
C LEU A 42 27.00 -5.95 -12.06
N SER A 43 26.78 -6.31 -13.32
CA SER A 43 26.14 -5.44 -14.32
C SER A 43 24.63 -5.67 -14.44
N GLY A 44 24.15 -6.83 -14.03
CA GLY A 44 22.75 -7.24 -14.16
C GLY A 44 22.54 -8.69 -13.74
N VAL A 45 21.30 -9.00 -13.36
CA VAL A 45 20.85 -10.37 -13.10
C VAL A 45 19.73 -10.69 -14.09
N ASP A 46 19.98 -11.66 -14.97
CA ASP A 46 18.96 -12.21 -15.85
C ASP A 46 18.17 -13.29 -15.09
N VAL A 47 16.85 -13.14 -15.07
CA VAL A 47 15.92 -14.03 -14.38
C VAL A 47 15.04 -14.74 -15.40
N PHE A 48 15.09 -16.07 -15.37
CA PHE A 48 14.28 -16.95 -16.20
C PHE A 48 13.24 -17.66 -15.33
N HIS A 49 11.95 -17.40 -15.57
CA HIS A 49 10.87 -18.11 -14.90
C HIS A 49 10.48 -19.33 -15.74
N LEU A 50 10.83 -20.51 -15.24
CA LEU A 50 10.60 -21.79 -15.91
C LEU A 50 9.63 -22.64 -15.10
N GLU A 51 8.69 -23.29 -15.78
CA GLU A 51 7.74 -24.23 -15.18
C GLU A 51 7.89 -25.60 -15.83
N LYS A 52 8.00 -26.66 -15.01
CA LYS A 52 8.05 -28.03 -15.50
C LYS A 52 6.62 -28.56 -15.66
N GLU A 53 6.23 -28.84 -16.89
CA GLU A 53 4.95 -29.45 -17.26
C GLU A 53 5.22 -30.88 -17.77
N GLY A 54 5.21 -31.86 -16.86
CA GLY A 54 5.57 -33.25 -17.18
C GLY A 54 7.04 -33.38 -17.59
N ASN A 55 7.30 -33.80 -18.83
CA ASN A 55 8.65 -33.86 -19.41
C ASN A 55 9.09 -32.58 -20.13
N ASN A 56 8.21 -31.57 -20.21
CA ASN A 56 8.51 -30.30 -20.86
C ASN A 56 8.91 -29.22 -19.84
N ILE A 57 9.84 -28.35 -20.23
CA ILE A 57 10.18 -27.13 -19.48
C ILE A 57 9.65 -25.94 -20.28
N ARG A 58 8.68 -25.23 -19.72
CA ARG A 58 8.06 -24.06 -20.36
C ARG A 58 8.61 -22.77 -19.78
N MET A 59 9.05 -21.87 -20.67
CA MET A 59 9.45 -20.52 -20.28
C MET A 59 8.20 -19.65 -20.09
N ARG A 60 7.99 -19.18 -18.85
CA ARG A 60 6.87 -18.31 -18.47
C ARG A 60 7.21 -16.83 -18.56
N GLY A 61 8.49 -16.49 -18.44
CA GLY A 61 8.95 -15.12 -18.56
C GLY A 61 10.46 -14.99 -18.45
N VAL A 62 10.96 -13.88 -18.96
CA VAL A 62 12.35 -13.44 -18.84
C VAL A 62 12.34 -12.00 -18.39
N SER A 63 13.24 -11.66 -17.47
CA SER A 63 13.44 -10.28 -17.03
C SER A 63 14.90 -10.04 -16.68
N ARG A 64 15.37 -8.80 -16.81
CA ARG A 64 16.71 -8.40 -16.35
C ARG A 64 16.57 -7.36 -15.26
N VAL A 65 17.23 -7.58 -14.13
CA VAL A 65 17.34 -6.59 -13.05
C VAL A 65 18.73 -5.98 -13.12
N ILE A 66 18.80 -4.65 -13.24
CA ILE A 66 20.06 -3.92 -13.22
C ILE A 66 20.26 -3.39 -11.80
N PRO A 67 21.41 -3.65 -11.14
CA PRO A 67 21.69 -3.16 -9.80
C PRO A 67 21.58 -1.64 -9.72
N GLN A 68 20.69 -1.17 -8.84
CA GLN A 68 20.58 0.24 -8.48
C GLN A 68 20.44 0.33 -6.97
N ARG A 69 21.40 1.01 -6.32
CA ARG A 69 21.48 1.08 -4.85
C ARG A 69 20.17 1.53 -4.21
N LYS A 70 19.50 2.53 -4.79
CA LYS A 70 18.20 3.02 -4.33
C LYS A 70 17.12 1.92 -4.35
N GLN A 71 17.06 1.11 -5.41
CA GLN A 71 16.09 0.01 -5.52
C GLN A 71 16.41 -1.11 -4.55
N ASP A 72 17.70 -1.39 -4.30
CA ASP A 72 18.13 -2.42 -3.37
C ASP A 72 17.79 -2.04 -1.91
N ASP A 73 18.08 -0.79 -1.52
CA ASP A 73 17.75 -0.25 -0.20
C ASP A 73 16.23 -0.24 0.02
N GLU A 74 15.49 0.16 -1.01
CA GLU A 74 14.02 0.16 -1.00
C GLU A 74 13.45 -1.26 -0.90
N TYR A 75 14.01 -2.21 -1.64
CA TYR A 75 13.60 -3.61 -1.56
C TYR A 75 13.85 -4.18 -0.15
N ALA A 76 15.02 -3.90 0.44
CA ALA A 76 15.34 -4.30 1.80
C ALA A 76 14.34 -3.72 2.82
N ARG A 77 13.96 -2.44 2.66
CA ARG A 77 12.94 -1.77 3.48
C ARG A 77 11.57 -2.46 3.37
N VAL A 78 11.12 -2.77 2.15
CA VAL A 78 9.84 -3.46 1.90
C VAL A 78 9.83 -4.87 2.51
N ARG A 79 10.96 -5.60 2.46
CA ARG A 79 11.08 -6.92 3.09
C ARG A 79 11.08 -6.82 4.62
N ALA A 80 11.81 -5.86 5.17
CA ALA A 80 11.86 -5.60 6.62
C ALA A 80 10.52 -5.14 7.21
N ALA A 81 9.66 -4.49 6.40
CA ALA A 81 8.33 -4.05 6.81
C ALA A 81 7.38 -5.19 7.23
N GLY A 82 7.70 -6.45 6.90
CA GLY A 82 6.95 -7.59 7.39
C GLY A 82 5.51 -7.67 6.86
N TYR A 83 5.25 -7.12 5.67
CA TYR A 83 3.94 -7.16 5.00
C TYR A 83 3.43 -8.59 4.80
N ARG A 84 2.18 -8.84 5.20
CA ARG A 84 1.57 -10.18 5.32
C ARG A 84 0.78 -10.59 4.07
N SER A 85 0.10 -9.65 3.44
CA SER A 85 -0.69 -9.85 2.23
C SER A 85 0.19 -10.08 1.00
N PRO A 86 0.08 -11.22 0.31
CA PRO A 86 0.81 -11.46 -0.94
C PRO A 86 0.51 -10.42 -2.01
N LEU A 87 -0.74 -9.97 -2.09
CA LEU A 87 -1.18 -8.97 -3.06
C LEU A 87 -0.57 -7.59 -2.77
N PHE A 88 -0.47 -7.20 -1.49
CA PHE A 88 0.17 -5.94 -1.11
C PHE A 88 1.67 -5.98 -1.39
N ARG A 89 2.36 -7.05 -0.95
CA ARG A 89 3.79 -7.25 -1.21
C ARG A 89 4.12 -7.23 -2.69
N ARG A 90 3.39 -8.01 -3.49
CA ARG A 90 3.58 -8.08 -4.93
C ARG A 90 3.52 -6.69 -5.57
N GLN A 91 2.51 -5.88 -5.25
CA GLN A 91 2.40 -4.53 -5.79
C GLN A 91 3.53 -3.61 -5.29
N ARG A 92 3.92 -3.71 -4.01
CA ARG A 92 5.06 -2.94 -3.48
C ARG A 92 6.36 -3.27 -4.21
N ILE A 93 6.67 -4.56 -4.38
CA ILE A 93 7.88 -5.03 -5.06
C ILE A 93 7.87 -4.60 -6.54
N LEU A 94 6.71 -4.67 -7.20
CA LEU A 94 6.55 -4.14 -8.56
C LEU A 94 6.90 -2.65 -8.62
N ASN A 95 6.43 -1.85 -7.66
CA ASN A 95 6.76 -0.43 -7.59
C ASN A 95 8.26 -0.19 -7.36
N VAL A 96 8.95 -1.04 -6.57
CA VAL A 96 10.41 -0.96 -6.42
C VAL A 96 11.12 -1.22 -7.76
N LEU A 97 10.75 -2.29 -8.45
CA LEU A 97 11.32 -2.69 -9.75
C LEU A 97 11.14 -1.60 -10.82
N GLU A 98 10.01 -0.91 -10.80
CA GLU A 98 9.65 0.12 -11.78
C GLU A 98 10.02 1.56 -11.34
N ASP A 99 10.71 1.73 -10.20
CA ASP A 99 11.03 3.03 -9.56
C ASP A 99 9.80 3.95 -9.40
N ARG A 100 8.67 3.34 -9.00
CA ARG A 100 7.41 4.04 -8.77
C ARG A 100 7.16 4.31 -7.29
N PRO A 101 6.38 5.36 -6.95
CA PRO A 101 5.93 5.60 -5.59
C PRO A 101 5.21 4.39 -4.98
N TRP A 102 5.30 4.25 -3.66
CA TRP A 102 4.80 3.07 -2.94
C TRP A 102 3.31 2.79 -3.15
N TRP A 103 2.49 3.83 -3.32
CA TRP A 103 1.05 3.76 -3.54
C TRP A 103 0.65 3.47 -5.00
N SER A 104 1.61 3.51 -5.94
CA SER A 104 1.30 3.37 -7.36
C SER A 104 0.69 2.01 -7.68
N GLY A 105 -0.24 1.97 -8.63
CA GLY A 105 -0.92 0.75 -9.08
C GLY A 105 -1.99 0.20 -8.15
N PHE A 106 -2.08 0.65 -6.89
CA PHE A 106 -3.07 0.13 -5.94
C PHE A 106 -4.51 0.45 -6.31
N ALA A 107 -4.79 1.57 -7.00
CA ALA A 107 -6.12 1.82 -7.56
C ALA A 107 -6.56 0.70 -8.52
N ARG A 108 -5.67 0.25 -9.42
CA ARG A 108 -5.95 -0.86 -10.34
C ARG A 108 -6.14 -2.17 -9.58
N VAL A 109 -5.24 -2.49 -8.65
CA VAL A 109 -5.31 -3.69 -7.82
C VAL A 109 -6.66 -3.78 -7.12
N CYS A 110 -7.05 -2.72 -6.41
CA CYS A 110 -8.34 -2.66 -5.71
C CYS A 110 -9.54 -2.72 -6.66
N SER A 111 -9.43 -2.18 -7.88
CA SER A 111 -10.49 -2.24 -8.89
C SER A 111 -10.67 -3.62 -9.52
N THR A 112 -9.59 -4.36 -9.75
CA THR A 112 -9.63 -5.66 -10.47
C THR A 112 -9.71 -6.87 -9.56
N THR A 113 -9.37 -6.74 -8.28
CA THR A 113 -9.36 -7.85 -7.32
C THR A 113 -10.68 -7.91 -6.53
N PRO A 114 -11.21 -9.10 -6.19
CA PRO A 114 -12.33 -9.23 -5.26
C PRO A 114 -12.12 -8.50 -3.93
N ASP A 115 -13.20 -8.00 -3.31
CA ASP A 115 -13.13 -7.28 -2.03
C ASP A 115 -12.68 -8.18 -0.87
N GLU A 116 -12.93 -9.49 -0.96
CA GLU A 116 -12.44 -10.52 -0.03
C GLU A 116 -10.92 -10.57 0.10
N MET A 117 -10.20 -10.12 -0.93
CA MET A 117 -8.73 -10.11 -0.98
C MET A 117 -8.15 -8.70 -0.74
N THR A 118 -9.00 -7.70 -0.54
CA THR A 118 -8.61 -6.30 -0.31
C THR A 118 -9.21 -5.78 0.99
N ILE A 119 -10.28 -4.97 0.95
CA ILE A 119 -10.85 -4.33 2.12
C ILE A 119 -11.45 -5.31 3.14
N ARG A 120 -11.76 -6.55 2.77
CA ARG A 120 -12.22 -7.59 3.73
C ARG A 120 -11.11 -8.57 4.12
N HIS A 121 -9.90 -8.38 3.61
CA HIS A 121 -8.76 -9.22 3.92
C HIS A 121 -7.94 -8.62 5.05
N HIS A 122 -8.02 -9.19 6.26
CA HIS A 122 -7.33 -8.67 7.45
C HIS A 122 -5.84 -8.40 7.24
N GLN A 123 -5.12 -9.27 6.51
CA GLN A 123 -3.70 -9.05 6.26
C GLN A 123 -3.44 -7.86 5.32
N PHE A 124 -4.35 -7.61 4.37
CA PHE A 124 -4.24 -6.45 3.47
C PHE A 124 -4.55 -5.15 4.22
N GLN A 125 -5.59 -5.15 5.07
CA GLN A 125 -5.90 -4.02 5.97
C GLN A 125 -4.72 -3.69 6.87
N HIS A 126 -4.13 -4.72 7.51
CA HIS A 126 -2.94 -4.60 8.35
C HIS A 126 -1.79 -3.94 7.61
N ASP A 127 -1.48 -4.40 6.39
CA ASP A 127 -0.36 -3.86 5.60
C ASP A 127 -0.61 -2.44 5.12
N CYS A 128 -1.85 -2.11 4.75
CA CYS A 128 -2.24 -0.73 4.44
C CYS A 128 -2.02 0.17 5.65
N LYS A 129 -2.42 -0.28 6.85
CA LYS A 129 -2.21 0.45 8.08
C LYS A 129 -0.71 0.64 8.35
N ALA A 130 0.08 -0.43 8.35
CA ALA A 130 1.52 -0.36 8.57
C ALA A 130 2.24 0.59 7.58
N ALA A 131 1.81 0.60 6.31
CA ALA A 131 2.34 1.54 5.33
C ALA A 131 2.07 3.01 5.70
N PHE A 132 0.85 3.32 6.14
CA PHE A 132 0.48 4.68 6.55
C PHE A 132 1.02 5.10 7.92
N THR A 133 1.28 4.18 8.84
CA THR A 133 1.63 4.53 10.22
C THR A 133 3.12 4.47 10.50
N GLU A 134 3.84 3.53 9.89
CA GLU A 134 5.17 3.14 10.34
C GLU A 134 6.22 3.11 9.22
N VAL A 135 5.86 2.63 8.02
CA VAL A 135 6.86 2.23 7.01
C VAL A 135 7.05 3.27 5.92
N GLU A 136 5.97 3.65 5.25
CA GLU A 136 6.02 4.57 4.11
C GLU A 136 5.72 6.00 4.54
N MET A 137 4.84 6.13 5.52
CA MET A 137 4.43 7.36 6.16
C MET A 137 4.56 7.20 7.67
N LYS A 138 5.07 8.22 8.36
CA LYS A 138 5.08 8.27 9.83
C LYS A 138 3.89 9.08 10.29
N GLN A 139 2.88 8.44 10.89
CA GLN A 139 1.63 9.13 11.24
C GLN A 139 1.85 10.32 12.20
N ASP A 140 2.80 10.18 13.12
CA ASP A 140 3.14 11.18 14.14
C ASP A 140 4.14 12.22 13.62
N THR A 141 3.78 12.86 12.51
CA THR A 141 4.56 13.93 11.91
C THR A 141 4.00 15.29 12.32
N ALA A 142 4.90 16.21 12.67
CA ALA A 142 4.58 17.61 12.98
C ALA A 142 3.75 18.26 11.86
N ASP A 143 2.93 19.24 12.22
CA ASP A 143 1.92 19.78 11.30
C ASP A 143 2.53 20.33 10.00
N GLU A 144 3.71 20.94 10.10
CA GLU A 144 4.48 21.53 8.99
C GLU A 144 5.04 20.49 8.00
N ASN A 145 5.19 19.23 8.42
CA ASN A 145 5.81 18.17 7.63
C ASN A 145 4.79 17.20 7.01
N GLN A 146 3.49 17.52 7.09
CA GLN A 146 2.43 16.66 6.55
C GLN A 146 2.42 16.68 5.03
N THR A 147 2.71 15.52 4.43
CA THR A 147 2.56 15.28 2.99
C THR A 147 1.09 15.08 2.59
N LEU A 148 0.80 15.07 1.29
CA LEU A 148 -0.54 14.78 0.76
C LEU A 148 -1.09 13.43 1.27
N GLU A 149 -0.24 12.41 1.39
CA GLU A 149 -0.59 11.11 1.97
C GLU A 149 -1.15 11.25 3.39
N HIS A 150 -0.53 12.07 4.24
CA HIS A 150 -0.99 12.32 5.61
C HIS A 150 -2.36 12.98 5.62
N LEU A 151 -2.54 13.98 4.76
CA LEU A 151 -3.78 14.73 4.64
C LEU A 151 -4.93 13.84 4.16
N LEU A 152 -4.69 12.97 3.16
CA LEU A 152 -5.69 12.04 2.64
C LEU A 152 -6.03 10.93 3.64
N TYR A 153 -5.04 10.37 4.35
CA TYR A 153 -5.30 9.37 5.37
C TYR A 153 -6.18 9.93 6.50
N ARG A 154 -5.83 11.10 7.04
CA ARG A 154 -6.63 11.78 8.08
C ARG A 154 -8.01 12.17 7.58
N ARG A 155 -8.11 12.59 6.32
CA ARG A 155 -9.38 12.92 5.66
C ARG A 155 -10.33 11.73 5.66
N VAL A 156 -9.85 10.59 5.18
CA VAL A 156 -10.64 9.35 5.10
C VAL A 156 -10.97 8.84 6.50
N GLN A 157 -10.04 8.95 7.46
CA GLN A 157 -10.26 8.59 8.85
C GLN A 157 -11.40 9.42 9.47
N ALA A 158 -11.34 10.75 9.34
CA ALA A 158 -12.39 11.64 9.82
C ALA A 158 -13.75 11.31 9.19
N TYR A 159 -13.77 11.00 7.89
CA TYR A 159 -14.98 10.57 7.21
C TYR A 159 -15.56 9.28 7.81
N VAL A 160 -14.76 8.20 7.90
CA VAL A 160 -15.25 6.90 8.38
C VAL A 160 -15.74 7.02 9.82
N LEU A 161 -14.93 7.61 10.71
CA LEU A 161 -15.27 7.76 12.12
C LEU A 161 -16.50 8.65 12.32
N GLY A 162 -16.53 9.83 11.68
CA GLY A 162 -17.65 10.76 11.83
C GLY A 162 -18.94 10.25 11.18
N LYS A 163 -18.86 9.49 10.08
CA LYS A 163 -20.04 8.87 9.47
C LYS A 163 -20.57 7.71 10.33
N THR A 164 -19.69 6.92 10.95
CA THR A 164 -20.07 5.86 11.90
C THR A 164 -20.78 6.45 13.11
N GLU A 165 -20.24 7.52 13.70
CA GLU A 165 -20.86 8.20 14.84
C GLU A 165 -22.23 8.80 14.45
N ARG A 166 -22.33 9.54 13.34
CA ARG A 166 -23.60 10.13 12.92
C ARG A 166 -24.70 9.12 12.56
N LYS A 167 -24.33 7.99 11.95
CA LYS A 167 -25.29 6.99 11.44
C LYS A 167 -25.72 5.98 12.51
N TYR A 168 -24.86 5.71 13.49
CA TYR A 168 -25.08 4.64 14.48
C TYR A 168 -24.99 5.11 15.94
N ASP A 169 -24.66 6.37 16.20
CA ASP A 169 -24.38 6.94 17.53
C ASP A 169 -23.27 6.19 18.31
N LEU A 170 -22.36 5.54 17.58
CA LEU A 170 -21.22 4.81 18.14
C LEU A 170 -19.92 5.58 17.93
N SER A 171 -19.21 5.87 19.01
CA SER A 171 -17.84 6.39 18.97
C SER A 171 -16.95 5.58 19.90
N TRP A 172 -15.64 5.49 19.58
CA TRP A 172 -14.70 4.70 20.38
C TRP A 172 -14.71 5.10 21.87
N SER A 173 -14.81 6.40 22.15
CA SER A 173 -14.89 6.93 23.51
C SER A 173 -16.10 6.43 24.32
N LYS A 174 -17.22 6.14 23.65
CA LYS A 174 -18.46 5.65 24.28
C LYS A 174 -18.45 4.13 24.51
N VAL A 175 -17.73 3.38 23.67
CA VAL A 175 -17.79 1.91 23.65
C VAL A 175 -16.58 1.22 24.28
N LYS A 176 -15.46 1.93 24.44
CA LYS A 176 -14.22 1.37 24.99
C LYS A 176 -14.45 0.77 26.38
N GLY A 177 -14.03 -0.47 26.57
CA GLY A 177 -14.20 -1.23 27.81
C GLY A 177 -15.41 -2.17 27.81
N ASN A 178 -16.29 -2.08 26.81
CA ASN A 178 -17.40 -3.02 26.62
C ASN A 178 -17.19 -3.85 25.35
N GLN A 179 -16.76 -5.11 25.51
CA GLN A 179 -16.40 -5.99 24.40
C GLN A 179 -17.52 -6.17 23.35
N ALA A 180 -18.79 -6.21 23.77
CA ALA A 180 -19.91 -6.35 22.85
C ALA A 180 -20.10 -5.10 21.99
N GLN A 181 -20.03 -3.92 22.61
CA GLN A 181 -20.17 -2.63 21.92
C GLN A 181 -18.93 -2.30 21.07
N GLU A 182 -17.73 -2.69 21.50
CA GLU A 182 -16.51 -2.57 20.69
C GLU A 182 -16.60 -3.40 19.40
N LYS A 183 -17.10 -4.63 19.50
CA LYS A 183 -17.33 -5.50 18.34
C LYS A 183 -18.38 -4.90 17.40
N GLU A 184 -19.46 -4.36 17.94
CA GLU A 184 -20.48 -3.69 17.13
C GLU A 184 -19.91 -2.45 16.44
N TYR A 185 -19.20 -1.59 17.16
CA TYR A 185 -18.53 -0.42 16.60
C TYR A 185 -17.58 -0.80 15.46
N GLY A 186 -16.75 -1.85 15.66
CA GLY A 186 -15.88 -2.39 14.64
C GLY A 186 -16.65 -2.79 13.37
N ALA A 187 -17.73 -3.56 13.52
CA ALA A 187 -18.55 -3.99 12.38
C ALA A 187 -19.24 -2.82 11.65
N LYS A 188 -19.71 -1.80 12.37
CA LYS A 188 -20.32 -0.60 11.75
C LYS A 188 -19.27 0.27 11.05
N LYS A 189 -18.09 0.44 11.65
CA LYS A 189 -16.95 1.13 11.06
C LYS A 189 -16.49 0.44 9.76
N GLU A 190 -16.31 -0.88 9.80
CA GLU A 190 -15.99 -1.68 8.61
C GLU A 190 -17.05 -1.51 7.53
N LYS A 191 -18.35 -1.55 7.89
CA LYS A 191 -19.45 -1.34 6.95
C LYS A 191 -19.36 0.02 6.25
N VAL A 192 -19.10 1.10 6.98
CA VAL A 192 -18.95 2.46 6.42
C VAL A 192 -17.74 2.54 5.49
N ALA A 193 -16.58 2.02 5.93
CA ALA A 193 -15.36 2.00 5.12
C ALA A 193 -15.58 1.20 3.82
N ARG A 194 -16.27 0.06 3.90
CA ARG A 194 -16.59 -0.81 2.75
C ARG A 194 -17.54 -0.15 1.76
N GLU A 195 -18.62 0.47 2.23
CA GLU A 195 -19.56 1.20 1.36
C GLU A 195 -18.80 2.28 0.56
N ALA A 196 -17.93 3.05 1.22
CA ALA A 196 -17.11 4.06 0.55
C ALA A 196 -16.05 3.46 -0.37
N PHE A 197 -15.41 2.36 0.01
CA PHE A 197 -14.39 1.70 -0.81
C PHE A 197 -14.98 1.19 -2.11
N LEU A 198 -16.13 0.52 -2.07
CA LEU A 198 -16.79 0.02 -3.27
C LEU A 198 -17.22 1.18 -4.19
N ALA A 199 -17.62 2.32 -3.61
CA ALA A 199 -17.95 3.51 -4.37
C ALA A 199 -16.72 4.16 -5.02
N VAL A 200 -15.60 4.27 -4.31
CA VAL A 200 -14.35 4.81 -4.89
C VAL A 200 -13.79 3.86 -5.94
N ARG A 201 -13.84 2.55 -5.68
CA ARG A 201 -13.32 1.49 -6.55
C ARG A 201 -13.92 1.53 -7.96
N SER A 202 -15.21 1.84 -8.06
CA SER A 202 -15.97 1.85 -9.31
C SER A 202 -15.89 3.17 -10.09
N ARG A 203 -15.22 4.20 -9.54
CA ARG A 203 -15.16 5.54 -10.12
C ARG A 203 -13.73 5.91 -10.53
N THR A 204 -13.59 6.64 -11.63
CA THR A 204 -12.32 7.14 -12.17
C THR A 204 -12.47 8.63 -12.52
N GLY A 205 -11.35 9.34 -12.72
CA GLY A 205 -11.36 10.71 -13.23
C GLY A 205 -12.33 11.65 -12.50
N ALA A 206 -13.15 12.38 -13.27
CA ALA A 206 -14.11 13.35 -12.75
C ALA A 206 -15.16 12.74 -11.81
N ASP A 207 -15.64 11.51 -12.08
CA ASP A 207 -16.63 10.85 -11.23
C ASP A 207 -16.07 10.54 -9.84
N PHE A 208 -14.79 10.15 -9.78
CA PHE A 208 -14.10 9.96 -8.51
C PHE A 208 -13.95 11.29 -7.77
N VAL A 209 -13.54 12.35 -8.46
CA VAL A 209 -13.39 13.69 -7.85
C VAL A 209 -14.71 14.19 -7.28
N ALA A 210 -15.81 14.07 -8.03
CA ALA A 210 -17.15 14.45 -7.57
C ALA A 210 -17.61 13.65 -6.35
N TYR A 211 -17.35 12.34 -6.33
CA TYR A 211 -17.66 11.50 -5.17
C TYR A 211 -16.81 11.89 -3.95
N PHE A 212 -15.50 12.09 -4.14
CA PHE A 212 -14.60 12.45 -3.06
C PHE A 212 -15.01 13.77 -2.41
N THR A 213 -15.26 14.81 -3.19
CA THR A 213 -15.65 16.13 -2.69
C THR A 213 -17.03 16.12 -2.03
N SER A 214 -18.03 15.47 -2.64
CA SER A 214 -19.39 15.44 -2.08
C SER A 214 -19.55 14.54 -0.87
N THR A 215 -18.82 13.41 -0.83
CA THR A 215 -19.04 12.36 0.18
C THR A 215 -17.92 12.33 1.20
N ILE A 216 -16.66 12.16 0.78
CA ILE A 216 -15.53 12.04 1.71
C ILE A 216 -15.29 13.36 2.46
N CYS A 217 -15.49 14.51 1.82
CA CYS A 217 -15.38 15.82 2.47
C CYS A 217 -16.66 16.28 3.20
N SER A 218 -17.73 15.47 3.27
CA SER A 218 -19.01 15.83 3.93
C SER A 218 -18.96 15.90 5.46
N VAL A 219 -17.85 15.51 6.06
CA VAL A 219 -17.65 15.51 7.52
C VAL A 219 -16.75 16.70 7.91
N PRO A 220 -17.12 17.49 8.95
CA PRO A 220 -16.30 18.54 9.50
C PRO A 220 -14.93 18.02 9.92
N HIS A 221 -13.94 18.89 9.76
CA HIS A 221 -12.55 18.55 9.97
C HIS A 221 -11.79 19.81 10.32
N HIS A 222 -10.81 19.69 11.20
CA HIS A 222 -9.94 20.79 11.57
C HIS A 222 -8.66 20.67 10.75
N VAL A 223 -8.63 21.35 9.60
CA VAL A 223 -7.46 21.43 8.72
C VAL A 223 -7.28 22.90 8.34
N THR A 224 -6.04 23.37 8.28
CA THR A 224 -5.74 24.74 7.84
C THR A 224 -6.12 24.94 6.38
N GLU A 225 -6.36 26.18 5.97
CA GLU A 225 -6.75 26.53 4.60
C GLU A 225 -5.73 26.01 3.58
N ASP A 226 -4.43 26.20 3.83
CA ASP A 226 -3.35 25.76 2.92
C ASP A 226 -3.38 24.24 2.66
N LYS A 227 -3.67 23.45 3.69
CA LYS A 227 -3.74 21.99 3.58
C LYS A 227 -5.01 21.53 2.89
N TYR A 228 -6.11 22.25 3.08
CA TYR A 228 -7.32 22.03 2.30
C TYR A 228 -7.06 22.31 0.81
N LEU A 229 -6.39 23.42 0.51
CA LEU A 229 -6.00 23.78 -0.86
C LEU A 229 -5.05 22.75 -1.48
N ALA A 230 -4.14 22.13 -0.70
CA ALA A 230 -3.28 21.07 -1.20
C ALA A 230 -4.08 19.85 -1.71
N ILE A 231 -5.10 19.40 -0.97
CA ILE A 231 -5.99 18.31 -1.43
C ILE A 231 -6.78 18.76 -2.66
N ALA A 232 -7.33 19.98 -2.64
CA ALA A 232 -8.12 20.50 -3.75
C ALA A 232 -7.30 20.60 -5.04
N ARG A 233 -6.05 21.09 -4.97
CA ARG A 233 -5.12 21.15 -6.11
C ARG A 233 -4.84 19.75 -6.67
N ALA A 234 -4.57 18.77 -5.80
CA ALA A 234 -4.33 17.39 -6.24
C ALA A 234 -5.56 16.73 -6.90
N LEU A 235 -6.78 17.11 -6.48
CA LEU A 235 -8.01 16.64 -7.12
C LEU A 235 -8.31 17.32 -8.46
N MET A 236 -7.79 18.54 -8.68
CA MET A 236 -7.96 19.29 -9.92
C MET A 236 -6.91 18.95 -10.98
N ASP A 237 -5.75 18.43 -10.59
CA ASP A 237 -4.69 17.98 -11.51
C ASP A 237 -4.98 16.55 -11.99
N PRO A 238 -5.27 16.33 -13.29
CA PRO A 238 -5.54 15.00 -13.84
C PRO A 238 -4.41 13.99 -13.59
N ASN A 239 -3.16 14.45 -13.44
CA ASN A 239 -2.01 13.57 -13.20
C ASN A 239 -1.95 13.05 -11.76
N GLU A 240 -2.59 13.76 -10.81
CA GLU A 240 -2.60 13.40 -9.39
C GLU A 240 -3.87 12.67 -8.98
N VAL A 241 -4.94 12.69 -9.79
CA VAL A 241 -6.22 12.03 -9.47
C VAL A 241 -6.05 10.54 -9.13
N GLU A 242 -5.22 9.81 -9.89
CA GLU A 242 -4.98 8.39 -9.62
C GLU A 242 -4.15 8.14 -8.35
N ARG A 243 -3.27 9.09 -7.97
CA ARG A 243 -2.59 9.07 -6.67
C ARG A 243 -3.60 9.22 -5.55
N VAL A 244 -4.46 10.25 -5.63
CA VAL A 244 -5.48 10.53 -4.61
C VAL A 244 -6.42 9.32 -4.48
N ARG A 245 -6.84 8.73 -5.60
CA ARG A 245 -7.68 7.53 -5.59
C ARG A 245 -6.98 6.31 -4.97
N SER A 246 -5.73 6.03 -5.35
CA SER A 246 -4.96 4.92 -4.80
C SER A 246 -4.82 5.06 -3.27
N LEU A 247 -4.42 6.24 -2.81
CA LEU A 247 -4.29 6.54 -1.38
C LEU A 247 -5.63 6.46 -0.64
N THR A 248 -6.73 6.88 -1.26
CA THR A 248 -8.07 6.78 -0.67
C THR A 248 -8.49 5.31 -0.46
N LEU A 249 -8.27 4.45 -1.45
CA LEU A 249 -8.59 3.01 -1.36
C LEU A 249 -7.75 2.29 -0.31
N LEU A 250 -6.46 2.64 -0.23
CA LEU A 250 -5.56 2.13 0.80
C LEU A 250 -5.97 2.63 2.18
N ALA A 251 -6.30 3.90 2.33
CA ALA A 251 -6.72 4.48 3.62
C ALA A 251 -8.02 3.85 4.12
N LEU A 252 -9.03 3.70 3.24
CA LEU A 252 -10.27 3.01 3.58
C LEU A 252 -10.02 1.57 4.05
N SER A 253 -9.08 0.88 3.41
CA SER A 253 -8.67 -0.48 3.81
C SER A 253 -7.91 -0.50 5.14
N ALA A 254 -7.09 0.52 5.43
CA ALA A 254 -6.37 0.65 6.70
C ALA A 254 -7.28 1.00 7.89
N ILE A 255 -8.40 1.69 7.63
CA ILE A 255 -9.32 2.19 8.66
C ILE A 255 -10.47 1.21 8.94
N ALA A 256 -10.84 0.35 7.99
CA ALA A 256 -11.84 -0.71 8.17
C ALA A 256 -11.59 -1.51 9.45
#